data_AF-A0A9Q3EJ91-F1
#
_entry.id   AF-A0A9Q3EJ91-F1
#
_cell.length_a   1.000
_cell.length_b   1.000
_cell.length_c   1.000
_cell.angle_alpha   90.00
_cell.angle_beta   90.00
_cell.angle_gamma   90.00
#
_symmetry.space_group_name_H-M   'P 1'
#
loop_
_entity.id
_entity.type
_entity.pdbx_description
1 polymer ?
#
loop_
_entity_poly.entity_id
_entity_poly.type
_entity_poly.pdbx_seq_one_letter_code
_entity_poly.pdbx_strand_id
1 'polypeptide(L)'
;MWVIRNLPDEYKAIGELWLKKFEIEKATPSLKDTIEELHAYIIQTEDDSETKKALSDQRKKNKNKTTTRCSNDSHNPLAQHSEEDCWKLHPEKRPKNNKPIEALMAWKDTISNSDFVLDLGATTSMVNSLS
;
A
#
# COMPACT_ATOMS: atom_id res chain seq x y z
N MET A 1 23.61 -41.49 -15.76
CA MET A 1 23.03 -40.84 -16.97
C MET A 1 22.89 -41.80 -18.16
N TRP A 2 23.76 -42.83 -18.31
CA TRP A 2 23.67 -43.84 -19.38
C TRP A 2 22.34 -44.62 -19.39
N VAL A 3 21.75 -44.84 -18.21
CA VAL A 3 20.47 -45.54 -18.05
C VAL A 3 19.31 -44.77 -18.68
N ILE A 4 19.33 -43.43 -18.66
CA ILE A 4 18.20 -42.61 -19.15
C ILE A 4 18.15 -42.54 -20.69
N ARG A 5 19.32 -42.60 -21.34
CA ARG A 5 19.43 -42.54 -22.81
C ARG A 5 19.00 -43.84 -23.52
N ASN A 6 18.95 -44.96 -22.80
CA ASN A 6 18.57 -46.27 -23.34
C ASN A 6 17.20 -46.74 -22.84
N LEU A 7 16.35 -45.84 -22.32
CA LEU A 7 14.98 -46.26 -21.98
C LEU A 7 14.20 -46.60 -23.25
N PRO A 8 13.35 -47.63 -23.20
CA PRO A 8 12.28 -47.81 -24.18
C PRO A 8 11.49 -46.51 -24.38
N ASP A 9 11.03 -46.25 -25.60
CA ASP A 9 10.38 -44.98 -25.97
C ASP A 9 9.18 -44.65 -25.07
N GLU A 10 8.45 -45.67 -24.61
CA GLU A 10 7.32 -45.55 -23.68
C GLU A 10 7.69 -44.94 -22.31
N TYR A 11 8.95 -45.06 -21.87
CA TYR A 11 9.42 -44.50 -20.61
C TYR A 11 10.33 -43.28 -20.77
N LYS A 12 10.68 -42.91 -22.00
CA LYS A 12 11.59 -41.79 -22.29
C LYS A 12 11.07 -40.46 -21.72
N ALA A 13 9.78 -40.20 -21.88
CA ALA A 13 9.13 -39.02 -21.31
C ALA A 13 9.23 -38.97 -19.78
N ILE A 14 9.06 -40.11 -19.11
CA ILE A 14 9.22 -40.20 -17.65
C ILE A 14 10.68 -39.92 -17.26
N GLY A 15 11.66 -40.47 -17.99
CA GLY A 15 13.07 -40.21 -17.77
C GLY A 15 13.44 -38.73 -17.90
N GLU A 16 12.88 -38.04 -18.90
CA GLU A 16 13.05 -36.59 -19.09
C GLU A 16 12.44 -35.77 -17.95
N LEU A 17 11.27 -36.15 -17.45
CA LEU A 17 10.64 -35.49 -16.30
C LEU A 17 11.48 -35.65 -15.03
N TRP A 18 12.07 -36.83 -14.81
CA TRP A 18 12.97 -37.06 -13.67
C TRP A 18 14.25 -36.24 -13.75
N LEU A 19 14.82 -36.07 -14.95
CA LEU A 19 15.96 -35.17 -15.18
C LEU A 19 15.61 -33.73 -14.83
N LYS A 20 14.50 -33.22 -15.34
CA LYS A 20 14.03 -31.87 -15.03
C LYS A 20 13.78 -31.67 -13.54
N LYS A 21 13.17 -32.66 -12.88
CA LYS A 21 12.96 -32.64 -11.42
C LYS A 21 14.29 -32.54 -10.68
N PHE A 22 15.30 -33.31 -11.10
CA PHE A 22 16.62 -33.29 -10.49
C PHE A 22 17.36 -31.95 -10.72
N GLU A 23 17.24 -31.37 -11.91
CA GLU A 23 17.78 -30.04 -12.21
C GLU A 23 17.14 -28.96 -11.33
N ILE A 24 15.81 -29.03 -11.15
CA ILE A 24 15.07 -28.13 -10.26
C ILE A 24 15.53 -28.30 -8.81
N GLU A 25 15.63 -29.52 -8.30
CA GLU A 25 16.08 -29.78 -6.93
C GLU A 25 17.50 -29.28 -6.67
N LYS A 26 18.38 -29.31 -7.68
CA LYS A 26 19.73 -28.73 -7.59
C LYS A 26 19.74 -27.20 -7.64
N ALA A 27 18.86 -26.61 -8.45
CA ALA A 27 18.78 -25.16 -8.61
C ALA A 27 17.98 -24.47 -7.49
N THR A 28 17.13 -25.21 -6.80
CA THR A 28 16.31 -24.68 -5.71
C THR A 28 17.15 -24.61 -4.45
N PRO A 29 17.36 -23.41 -3.87
CA PRO A 29 18.06 -23.28 -2.61
C PRO A 29 17.32 -24.07 -1.52
N SER A 30 18.06 -24.65 -0.58
CA SER A 30 17.41 -25.37 0.51
C SER A 30 16.67 -24.37 1.41
N LEU A 31 15.65 -24.85 2.11
CA LEU A 31 14.96 -24.04 3.12
C LEU A 31 15.96 -23.45 4.14
N LYS A 32 16.99 -24.22 4.49
CA LYS A 32 18.05 -23.77 5.40
C LYS A 32 18.81 -22.57 4.83
N ASP A 33 19.20 -22.62 3.56
CA ASP A 33 19.95 -21.54 2.90
C ASP A 33 19.10 -20.26 2.85
N THR A 34 17.81 -20.38 2.55
CA THR A 34 16.89 -19.22 2.55
C THR A 34 16.71 -18.59 3.94
N ILE A 35 16.71 -19.41 5.00
CA ILE A 35 16.64 -18.91 6.38
C ILE A 35 17.93 -18.17 6.76
N GLU A 36 19.09 -18.69 6.38
CA GLU A 36 20.38 -18.02 6.63
C GLU A 36 20.47 -16.69 5.87
N GLU A 37 20.02 -16.62 4.62
CA GLU A 37 19.98 -15.38 3.83
C GLU A 37 19.05 -14.32 4.47
N LEU A 38 17.86 -14.74 4.92
CA LEU A 38 16.94 -13.84 5.63
C LEU A 38 17.54 -13.31 6.93
N HIS A 39 18.23 -14.17 7.67
CA HIS A 39 18.89 -13.77 8.92
C HIS A 39 20.01 -12.76 8.65
N ALA A 40 20.82 -12.98 7.60
CA ALA A 40 21.85 -12.03 7.18
C ALA A 40 21.27 -10.67 6.76
N TYR A 41 20.15 -10.69 6.02
CA TYR A 41 19.46 -9.46 5.61
C TYR A 41 18.93 -8.67 6.81
N ILE A 42 18.32 -9.33 7.80
CA ILE A 42 17.81 -8.68 9.01
C ILE A 42 18.94 -7.98 9.77
N ILE A 43 20.07 -8.67 10.00
CA ILE A 43 21.24 -8.09 10.67
C ILE A 43 21.73 -6.84 9.92
N GLN A 44 21.85 -6.92 8.60
CA GLN A 44 22.29 -5.79 7.80
C GLN A 44 21.32 -4.59 7.88
N THR A 45 20.02 -4.84 7.94
CA THR A 45 19.04 -3.77 8.12
C THR A 45 19.08 -3.14 9.51
N GLU A 46 19.46 -3.89 10.54
CA GLU A 46 19.66 -3.36 11.89
C GLU A 46 20.89 -2.43 11.93
N ASP A 47 22.02 -2.86 11.37
CA ASP A 47 23.24 -2.05 11.27
C ASP A 47 22.99 -0.75 10.46
N ASP A 48 22.25 -0.84 9.35
CA ASP A 48 21.84 0.31 8.56
C ASP A 48 20.87 1.23 9.33
N SER A 49 20.05 0.69 10.23
CA SER A 49 19.14 1.47 11.06
C SER A 49 19.89 2.21 12.18
N GLU A 50 20.89 1.57 12.79
CA GLU A 50 21.70 2.16 13.86
C GLU A 50 22.60 3.27 13.31
N THR A 51 23.21 3.07 12.14
CA THR A 51 24.00 4.12 11.47
C THR A 51 23.14 5.32 11.07
N LYS A 52 21.91 5.10 10.56
CA LYS A 52 20.96 6.18 10.26
C LYS A 52 20.49 6.91 11.52
N LYS A 53 20.27 6.19 12.63
CA LYS A 53 19.89 6.76 13.92
C LYS A 53 21.01 7.61 14.51
N ALA A 54 22.25 7.13 14.46
CA ALA A 54 23.45 7.86 14.90
C ALA A 54 23.64 9.17 14.11
N LEU A 55 23.44 9.15 12.79
CA LEU A 55 23.46 10.35 11.94
C LEU A 55 22.28 11.30 12.26
N SER A 56 21.11 10.77 12.62
CA SER A 56 19.94 11.56 13.03
C SER A 56 20.18 12.29 14.36
N ASP A 57 20.81 11.63 15.33
CA ASP A 57 21.03 12.19 16.66
C ASP A 57 22.15 13.25 16.65
N GLN A 58 23.13 13.14 15.75
CA GLN A 58 24.06 14.25 15.48
C GLN A 58 23.37 15.49 14.89
N ARG A 59 22.31 15.33 14.07
CA ARG A 59 21.54 16.45 13.52
C ARG A 59 20.68 17.18 14.55
N LYS A 60 20.39 16.59 15.72
CA LYS A 60 19.55 17.20 16.77
C LYS A 60 20.30 18.19 17.66
N LYS A 61 21.65 18.18 17.67
CA LYS A 61 22.44 19.14 18.47
C LYS A 61 22.51 20.57 17.88
N ASN A 62 22.06 20.78 16.64
CA ASN A 62 22.14 22.09 15.96
C ASN A 62 20.78 22.72 15.59
N LYS A 63 19.72 22.48 16.37
CA LYS A 63 18.41 23.14 16.16
C LYS A 63 17.99 24.04 17.32
N ASN A 64 18.86 24.96 17.68
CA ASN A 64 18.42 26.27 18.19
C ASN A 64 18.45 27.25 17.02
N LYS A 65 17.48 27.14 16.12
CA LYS A 65 17.19 28.21 15.15
C LYS A 65 15.68 28.38 15.09
N THR A 66 15.26 29.43 15.79
CA THR A 66 13.98 30.13 15.70
C THR A 66 13.19 29.78 14.44
N THR A 67 12.03 29.17 14.63
CA THR A 67 11.19 28.64 13.56
C THR A 67 10.45 29.76 12.85
N THR A 68 11.08 30.38 11.87
CA THR A 68 10.42 31.22 10.84
C THR A 68 9.61 30.38 9.84
N ARG A 69 9.03 29.26 10.30
CA ARG A 69 8.35 28.28 9.44
C ARG A 69 6.85 28.38 9.67
N CYS A 70 6.08 28.30 8.60
CA CYS A 70 4.62 28.24 8.65
C CYS A 70 4.16 26.88 9.17
N SER A 71 3.09 26.87 9.95
CA SER A 71 2.48 25.67 10.53
C SER A 71 1.49 25.05 9.55
N ASN A 72 1.00 23.84 9.85
CA ASN A 72 -0.11 23.27 9.12
C ASN A 72 -1.34 24.15 9.33
N ASP A 73 -2.07 24.44 8.26
CA ASP A 73 -3.28 25.24 8.22
C ASP A 73 -3.13 26.71 8.66
N SER A 74 -1.90 27.22 8.89
CA SER A 74 -1.68 28.59 9.33
C SER A 74 -0.35 29.18 8.83
N HIS A 75 -0.45 30.35 8.18
CA HIS A 75 0.70 31.14 7.78
C HIS A 75 1.34 31.84 8.99
N ASN A 76 2.68 31.78 9.07
CA ASN A 76 3.45 32.51 10.07
C ASN A 76 3.82 33.89 9.49
N PRO A 77 3.32 35.01 10.04
CA PRO A 77 3.56 36.34 9.49
C PRO A 77 5.02 36.79 9.55
N LEU A 78 5.87 36.09 10.32
CA LEU A 78 7.31 36.34 10.35
C LEU A 78 8.06 35.61 9.22
N ALA A 79 7.37 34.79 8.42
CA ALA A 79 7.97 34.08 7.30
C ALA A 79 8.42 35.05 6.19
N GLN A 80 9.41 34.62 5.39
CA GLN A 80 9.99 35.42 4.30
C GLN A 80 9.11 35.44 3.03
N HIS A 81 7.86 35.02 3.12
CA HIS A 81 6.91 34.99 2.00
C HIS A 81 5.52 35.46 2.49
N SER A 82 4.70 35.94 1.57
CA SER A 82 3.32 36.33 1.83
C SER A 82 2.42 35.12 2.08
N GLU A 83 1.27 35.31 2.72
CA GLU A 83 0.29 34.23 2.92
C GLU A 83 -0.16 33.58 1.60
N GLU A 84 -0.31 34.40 0.55
CA GLU A 84 -0.70 33.95 -0.79
C GLU A 84 0.36 33.01 -1.40
N ASP A 85 1.63 33.32 -1.18
CA ASP A 85 2.74 32.50 -1.67
C ASP A 85 3.03 31.30 -0.76
N CYS A 86 2.57 31.34 0.50
CA CYS A 86 2.69 30.22 1.43
C CYS A 86 2.02 28.96 0.89
N TRP A 87 0.82 29.08 0.32
CA TRP A 87 0.09 27.92 -0.22
C TRP A 87 0.60 27.44 -1.58
N LYS A 88 1.35 28.29 -2.30
CA LYS A 88 2.05 27.89 -3.53
C LYS A 88 3.33 27.11 -3.21
N LEU A 89 4.06 27.55 -2.19
CA LEU A 89 5.33 26.93 -1.76
C LEU A 89 5.12 25.69 -0.88
N HIS A 90 4.02 25.65 -0.12
CA HIS A 90 3.69 24.58 0.83
C HIS A 90 2.24 24.11 0.65
N PRO A 91 1.90 23.50 -0.50
CA PRO A 91 0.54 23.01 -0.75
C PRO A 91 0.09 21.95 0.26
N GLU A 92 1.03 21.20 0.85
CA GLU A 92 0.75 20.19 1.89
C GLU A 92 0.21 20.79 3.20
N LYS A 93 0.41 22.09 3.42
CA LYS A 93 -0.01 22.78 4.64
C LYS A 93 -1.31 23.54 4.49
N ARG A 94 -1.91 23.55 3.29
CA ARG A 94 -3.11 24.30 2.98
C ARG A 94 -4.27 23.88 3.90
N PRO A 95 -5.06 24.83 4.45
CA PRO A 95 -6.26 24.54 5.20
C PRO A 95 -7.15 23.62 4.39
N LYS A 96 -7.32 22.40 4.88
CA LYS A 96 -8.25 21.44 4.26
C LYS A 96 -9.66 21.87 4.65
N ASN A 97 -10.33 22.60 3.76
CA ASN A 97 -11.73 22.93 3.89
C ASN A 97 -12.57 21.64 3.84
N ASN A 98 -12.73 20.97 4.98
CA ASN A 98 -13.72 19.92 5.14
C ASN A 98 -15.07 20.58 5.45
N LYS A 99 -15.86 20.82 4.38
CA LYS A 99 -17.34 20.69 4.28
C LYS A 99 -17.90 21.67 3.24
N PRO A 100 -18.70 21.23 2.25
CA PRO A 100 -19.71 22.08 1.63
C PRO A 100 -20.98 21.99 2.49
N ILE A 101 -21.11 22.83 3.52
CA ILE A 101 -22.32 22.89 4.36
C ILE A 101 -23.52 23.40 3.55
N GLU A 102 -23.28 24.15 2.47
CA GLU A 102 -24.30 24.70 1.57
C GLU A 102 -25.12 23.62 0.85
N ALA A 103 -24.50 22.50 0.45
CA ALA A 103 -25.23 21.40 -0.21
C ALA A 103 -26.12 20.60 0.77
N LEU A 104 -25.73 20.54 2.05
CA LEU A 104 -26.46 19.78 3.07
C LEU A 104 -27.74 20.51 3.53
N MET A 105 -27.75 21.85 3.52
CA MET A 105 -28.95 22.63 3.83
C MET A 105 -29.99 22.55 2.69
N ALA A 106 -29.54 22.54 1.43
CA ALA A 106 -30.44 22.45 0.27
C ALA A 106 -31.23 21.12 0.19
N TRP A 107 -30.75 20.04 0.79
CA TRP A 107 -31.42 18.72 0.80
C TRP A 107 -32.44 18.56 1.92
N LYS A 108 -32.38 19.41 2.95
CA LYS A 108 -33.32 19.35 4.08
C LYS A 108 -34.67 19.95 3.71
N ASP A 109 -34.69 20.97 2.85
CA ASP A 109 -35.90 21.66 2.42
C ASP A 109 -36.69 20.85 1.37
N THR A 110 -36.04 19.96 0.61
CA THR A 110 -36.69 19.08 -0.36
C THR A 110 -37.39 17.87 0.27
N ILE A 111 -36.88 17.34 1.39
CA ILE A 111 -37.49 16.18 2.07
C ILE A 111 -38.72 16.58 2.89
N SER A 112 -38.82 17.85 3.33
CA SER A 112 -39.96 18.30 4.15
C SER A 112 -41.27 18.52 3.36
N ASN A 113 -41.26 18.41 2.03
CA ASN A 113 -42.40 18.82 1.18
C ASN A 113 -42.89 17.76 0.17
N SER A 114 -42.49 16.49 0.26
CA SER A 114 -43.07 15.46 -0.60
C SER A 114 -43.62 14.30 0.22
N ASP A 115 -44.95 14.25 0.32
CA ASP A 115 -45.72 13.07 0.74
C ASP A 115 -45.36 11.89 -0.16
N PHE A 116 -44.46 11.03 0.33
CA PHE A 116 -44.05 9.82 -0.35
C PHE A 116 -45.12 8.74 -0.12
N VAL A 117 -46.01 8.58 -1.09
CA VAL A 117 -46.98 7.48 -1.14
C VAL A 117 -46.21 6.18 -1.39
N LEU A 118 -46.11 5.33 -0.36
CA LEU A 118 -45.61 3.96 -0.45
C LEU A 118 -46.74 3.06 -1.00
N ASP A 119 -46.69 2.75 -2.29
CA ASP A 119 -47.53 1.69 -2.88
C ASP A 119 -46.93 0.31 -2.57
N LEU A 120 -47.56 -0.41 -1.64
CA LEU A 120 -47.24 -1.80 -1.31
C LEU A 120 -47.96 -2.73 -2.30
N GLY A 121 -47.33 -2.96 -3.47
CA GLY A 121 -47.93 -3.73 -4.56
C GLY A 121 -47.13 -4.97 -4.99
N ALA A 122 -47.60 -6.13 -4.52
CA ALA A 122 -47.50 -7.47 -5.12
C ALA A 122 -46.17 -8.28 -5.07
N THR A 123 -46.21 -9.34 -4.26
CA THR A 123 -45.36 -10.54 -4.36
C THR A 123 -45.89 -11.46 -5.46
N THR A 124 -45.03 -12.05 -6.31
CA THR A 124 -45.24 -13.41 -6.84
C THR A 124 -43.91 -14.12 -7.09
N SER A 125 -43.87 -15.37 -6.64
CA SER A 125 -42.82 -16.39 -6.79
C SER A 125 -42.97 -17.10 -8.13
N MET A 126 -41.87 -17.53 -8.78
CA MET A 126 -41.87 -18.71 -9.65
C MET A 126 -40.57 -19.51 -9.52
N VAL A 127 -40.76 -20.80 -9.23
CA VAL A 127 -39.77 -21.90 -9.18
C VAL A 127 -39.27 -22.23 -10.59
N ASN A 128 -37.99 -22.60 -10.72
CA ASN A 128 -37.43 -23.09 -11.98
C ASN A 128 -37.09 -24.58 -11.87
N SER A 129 -37.79 -25.39 -12.64
CA SER A 129 -37.59 -26.84 -12.78
C SER A 129 -36.36 -27.13 -13.65
N LEU A 130 -35.50 -28.04 -13.20
CA LEU A 130 -34.39 -28.58 -13.99
C LEU A 130 -34.92 -29.38 -15.20
N SER A 131 -34.21 -29.27 -16.32
CA SER A 131 -34.18 -30.27 -17.38
C SER A 131 -32.74 -30.60 -17.75
#